data_AF-A0A1T1H5N6-F1
#
_entry.id   AF-A0A1T1H5N6-F1
#
_cell.length_a   1.000
_cell.length_b   1.000
_cell.length_c   1.000
_cell.angle_alpha   90.00
_cell.angle_beta   90.00
_cell.angle_gamma   90.00
#
_symmetry.space_group_name_H-M   'P 1'
#
loop_
_entity.id
_entity.type
_entity.pdbx_description
1 polymer ?
#
loop_
_entity_poly.entity_id
_entity_poly.type
_entity_poly.pdbx_seq_one_letter_code
_entity_poly.pdbx_strand_id
1 'polypeptide(L)'
;MGLGYGAGAIAFIIMCFSVLLVIFVIPAWLYWNAWQKKQQKLSKYHPKLDKTVKWGLSTLLIFPIFVLLSYAEIAFSNHQSDRAYQEYMAQIIIQLKQPLVYGEVILPQGTWINRSFETNYTLEQMTDIRQGLTSARFPELIQIAGFAVIAFELDRHLLLELAHDHTVVINNQKEICPAGWLLELGGSGYPSTEQLYSLNFDWFTPSRWQPINCFDGEGIIVLESKHFS
;
A
#
# COMPACT_ATOMS: atom_id res chain seq x y z
N MET A 1 0.16 14.26 17.86
CA MET A 1 -0.75 13.79 16.80
C MET A 1 -1.55 14.99 16.31
N GLY A 2 -1.24 15.57 15.15
CA GLY A 2 -1.91 16.82 14.74
C GLY A 2 -1.43 17.50 13.46
N LEU A 3 -0.41 16.98 12.78
CA LEU A 3 0.15 17.63 11.58
C LEU A 3 -0.46 17.14 10.26
N GLY A 4 -1.20 16.02 10.24
CA GLY A 4 -1.78 15.45 9.01
C GLY A 4 -3.08 16.13 8.54
N TYR A 5 -3.98 16.47 9.46
CA TYR A 5 -5.29 17.04 9.12
C TYR A 5 -5.21 18.52 8.68
N GLY A 6 -4.25 19.28 9.22
CA GLY A 6 -4.08 20.69 8.87
C GLY A 6 -3.56 20.91 7.45
N ALA A 7 -2.62 20.06 7.00
CA ALA A 7 -2.02 20.19 5.68
C ALA A 7 -3.02 19.96 4.54
N GLY A 8 -3.89 18.94 4.67
CA GLY A 8 -4.94 18.65 3.70
C GLY A 8 -6.01 19.75 3.61
N ALA A 9 -6.43 20.30 4.76
CA ALA A 9 -7.40 21.39 4.81
C ALA A 9 -6.86 22.68 4.16
N ILE A 10 -5.58 23.02 4.41
CA ILE A 10 -4.92 24.18 3.82
C ILE A 10 -4.82 24.02 2.29
N ALA A 11 -4.41 22.85 1.80
CA ALA A 11 -4.32 22.56 0.37
C ALA A 11 -5.69 22.69 -0.32
N PHE A 12 -6.76 22.19 0.31
CA PHE A 12 -8.13 22.33 -0.19
C PHE A 12 -8.57 23.79 -0.28
N ILE A 13 -8.30 24.59 0.77
CA ILE A 13 -8.62 26.03 0.79
C ILE A 13 -7.87 26.78 -0.32
N ILE A 14 -6.58 26.49 -0.51
CA ILE A 14 -5.75 27.08 -1.57
C ILE A 14 -6.31 26.74 -2.96
N MET A 15 -6.76 25.51 -3.16
CA MET A 15 -7.37 25.08 -4.42
C MET A 15 -8.70 25.82 -4.68
N CYS A 16 -9.59 25.88 -3.68
CA CYS A 16 -10.84 26.64 -3.76
C CYS A 16 -10.59 28.13 -4.06
N PHE A 17 -9.63 28.75 -3.39
CA PHE A 17 -9.25 30.14 -3.64
C PHE A 17 -8.75 30.35 -5.07
N SER A 18 -7.92 29.43 -5.57
CA SER A 18 -7.41 29.49 -6.95
C SER A 18 -8.53 29.39 -7.99
N VAL A 19 -9.51 28.51 -7.77
CA VAL A 19 -10.69 28.38 -8.64
C VAL A 19 -11.51 29.67 -8.64
N LEU A 20 -11.73 30.28 -7.47
CA LEU A 20 -12.45 31.56 -7.36
C LEU A 20 -11.73 32.69 -8.13
N LEU A 21 -10.39 32.75 -8.06
CA LEU A 21 -9.62 33.72 -8.82
C LEU A 21 -9.82 33.54 -10.33
N VAL A 22 -9.80 32.29 -10.82
CA VAL A 22 -9.99 31.97 -12.24
C VAL A 22 -11.39 32.33 -12.73
N ILE A 23 -12.43 32.08 -11.92
CA ILE A 23 -13.82 32.31 -12.32
C ILE A 23 -14.21 33.79 -12.24
N PHE A 24 -13.78 34.51 -11.20
CA PHE A 24 -14.27 35.87 -10.94
C PHE A 24 -13.24 36.96 -11.27
N VAL A 25 -12.00 36.80 -10.81
CA VAL A 25 -11.01 37.88 -10.83
C VAL A 25 -10.32 37.99 -12.19
N ILE A 26 -9.94 36.86 -12.80
CA ILE A 26 -9.34 36.87 -14.15
C ILE A 26 -10.31 37.49 -15.18
N PRO A 27 -11.59 37.07 -15.27
CA PRO A 27 -12.48 37.59 -16.30
C PRO A 27 -12.85 39.05 -16.06
N ALA A 28 -13.08 39.46 -14.81
CA ALA A 28 -13.34 40.86 -14.47
C ALA A 28 -12.15 41.76 -14.84
N TRP A 29 -10.92 41.31 -14.58
CA TRP A 29 -9.71 42.04 -14.95
C TRP A 29 -9.54 42.14 -16.46
N LEU A 30 -9.72 41.03 -17.21
CA LEU A 30 -9.65 41.03 -18.67
C LEU A 30 -10.72 41.92 -19.29
N TYR A 31 -11.95 41.86 -18.79
CA TYR A 31 -13.06 42.70 -19.23
C TYR A 31 -12.77 44.18 -18.98
N TRP A 32 -12.29 44.54 -17.78
CA TRP A 32 -11.89 45.90 -17.45
C TRP A 32 -10.77 46.41 -18.37
N ASN A 33 -9.74 45.60 -18.62
CA ASN A 33 -8.64 45.97 -19.51
C ASN A 33 -9.11 46.15 -20.96
N ALA A 34 -10.01 45.29 -21.44
CA ALA A 34 -10.62 45.42 -22.77
C ALA A 34 -11.50 46.68 -22.88
N TRP A 35 -12.29 46.97 -21.84
CA TRP A 35 -13.11 48.18 -21.75
C TRP A 35 -12.26 49.45 -21.73
N GLN A 36 -11.18 49.47 -20.93
CA GLN A 36 -10.22 50.58 -20.91
C GLN A 36 -9.57 50.81 -22.28
N LYS A 37 -9.11 49.75 -22.96
CA LYS A 37 -8.58 49.87 -24.33
C LYS A 37 -9.61 50.43 -25.31
N LYS A 38 -10.89 50.06 -25.17
CA LYS A 38 -11.98 50.56 -26.03
C LYS A 38 -12.28 52.04 -25.76
N GLN A 39 -12.30 52.46 -24.50
CA GLN A 39 -12.51 53.87 -24.14
C GLN A 39 -11.33 54.77 -24.58
N GLN A 40 -10.09 54.24 -24.63
CA GLN A 40 -8.90 54.97 -25.09
C GLN A 40 -9.00 55.29 -26.57
N LYS A 41 -9.57 54.38 -27.36
CA LYS A 41 -9.89 54.61 -28.77
C LYS A 41 -11.02 55.63 -28.98
N LEU A 42 -11.85 55.87 -27.97
CA LEU A 42 -13.02 56.74 -28.04
C LEU A 42 -12.79 58.12 -27.35
N SER A 43 -11.56 58.42 -26.91
CA SER A 43 -11.19 59.67 -26.21
C SER A 43 -12.09 60.05 -25.03
N LYS A 44 -12.69 59.07 -24.35
CA LYS A 44 -13.53 59.29 -23.16
C LYS A 44 -12.70 59.19 -21.87
N TYR A 45 -13.25 59.71 -20.76
CA TYR A 45 -12.58 59.78 -19.46
C TYR A 45 -12.09 58.41 -18.97
N HIS A 46 -10.85 58.36 -18.48
CA HIS A 46 -10.17 57.15 -18.05
C HIS A 46 -9.84 57.17 -16.56
N PRO A 47 -10.53 56.38 -15.71
CA PRO A 47 -10.07 56.19 -14.34
C PRO A 47 -8.77 55.38 -14.35
N LYS A 48 -7.67 56.01 -13.92
CA LYS A 48 -6.35 55.36 -13.78
C LYS A 48 -6.33 54.59 -12.46
N LEU A 49 -6.23 53.26 -12.54
CA LEU A 49 -5.86 52.45 -11.38
C LEU A 49 -4.43 52.78 -10.94
N ASP A 50 -4.24 52.89 -9.63
CA ASP A 50 -2.94 53.05 -9.01
C ASP A 50 -1.99 51.91 -9.41
N LYS A 51 -0.71 52.24 -9.60
CA LYS A 51 0.33 51.28 -10.02
C LYS A 51 0.48 50.15 -9.01
N THR A 52 0.34 50.44 -7.72
CA THR A 52 0.40 49.46 -6.62
C THR A 52 -0.69 48.40 -6.75
N VAL A 53 -1.93 48.85 -7.01
CA VAL A 53 -3.09 47.97 -7.18
C VAL A 53 -2.94 47.11 -8.45
N LYS A 54 -2.42 47.68 -9.54
CA LYS A 54 -2.12 46.91 -10.76
C LYS A 54 -1.08 45.82 -10.52
N TRP A 55 -0.04 46.11 -9.76
CA TRP A 55 0.98 45.13 -9.39
C TRP A 55 0.41 44.02 -8.52
N GLY A 56 -0.34 44.36 -7.47
CA GLY A 56 -0.98 43.37 -6.58
C GLY A 56 -1.93 42.43 -7.32
N LEU A 57 -2.79 42.97 -8.20
CA LEU A 57 -3.67 42.15 -9.05
C LEU A 57 -2.88 41.27 -10.00
N SER A 58 -1.80 41.77 -10.61
CA SER A 58 -0.99 40.97 -11.53
C SER A 58 -0.35 39.77 -10.83
N THR A 59 0.19 39.94 -9.61
CA THR A 59 0.73 38.84 -8.81
C THR A 59 -0.34 37.83 -8.43
N LEU A 60 -1.54 38.30 -8.04
CA LEU A 60 -2.67 37.45 -7.68
C LEU A 60 -3.16 36.61 -8.88
N LEU A 61 -3.11 37.14 -10.09
CA LEU A 61 -3.51 36.43 -11.31
C LEU A 61 -2.53 35.32 -11.73
N ILE A 62 -1.28 35.38 -11.27
CA ILE A 62 -0.26 34.33 -11.51
C ILE A 62 -0.41 33.19 -10.50
N PHE A 63 -1.02 33.43 -9.33
CA PHE A 63 -1.19 32.44 -8.27
C PHE A 63 -1.86 31.13 -8.72
N PRO A 64 -2.95 31.12 -9.52
CA PRO A 64 -3.55 29.89 -10.02
C PRO A 64 -2.61 29.05 -10.90
N ILE A 65 -1.70 29.71 -11.64
CA ILE A 65 -0.71 29.03 -12.49
C ILE A 65 0.31 28.29 -11.59
N PHE A 66 0.78 28.93 -10.53
CA PHE A 66 1.66 28.29 -9.55
C PHE A 66 0.98 27.08 -8.90
N VAL A 67 -0.27 27.22 -8.48
CA VAL A 67 -1.03 26.11 -7.88
C VAL A 67 -1.19 24.94 -8.85
N LEU A 68 -1.45 25.22 -10.13
CA LEU A 68 -1.56 24.18 -11.16
C LEU A 68 -0.22 23.47 -11.41
N LEU A 69 0.90 24.22 -11.46
CA LEU A 69 2.24 23.65 -11.60
C LEU A 69 2.60 22.76 -10.40
N SER A 70 2.40 23.24 -9.17
CA SER A 70 2.64 22.45 -7.96
C SER A 70 1.76 21.19 -7.91
N TYR A 71 0.50 21.28 -8.32
CA TYR A 71 -0.37 20.12 -8.41
C TYR A 71 0.12 19.11 -9.47
N ALA A 72 0.56 19.59 -10.64
CA ALA A 72 1.10 18.75 -11.70
C ALA A 72 2.39 18.02 -11.26
N GLU A 73 3.28 18.70 -10.53
CA GLU A 73 4.49 18.08 -9.96
C GLU A 73 4.14 16.96 -8.96
N ILE A 74 3.19 17.20 -8.06
CA ILE A 74 2.72 16.19 -7.10
C ILE A 74 2.07 15.02 -7.84
N ALA A 75 1.20 15.28 -8.81
CA ALA A 75 0.53 14.24 -9.58
C ALA A 75 1.54 13.39 -10.37
N PHE A 76 2.56 14.01 -10.95
CA PHE A 76 3.62 13.30 -11.67
C PHE A 76 4.48 12.46 -10.72
N SER A 77 4.87 13.01 -9.57
CA SER A 77 5.61 12.28 -8.53
C SER A 77 4.81 11.09 -8.00
N ASN A 78 3.51 11.27 -7.74
CA ASN A 78 2.64 10.19 -7.30
C ASN A 78 2.53 9.10 -8.37
N HIS A 79 2.35 9.46 -9.64
CA HIS A 79 2.28 8.48 -10.72
C HIS A 79 3.58 7.67 -10.87
N GLN A 80 4.76 8.29 -10.69
CA GLN A 80 6.02 7.56 -10.68
C GLN A 80 6.13 6.62 -9.47
N SER A 81 5.72 7.10 -8.29
CA SER A 81 5.68 6.31 -7.06
C SER A 81 4.72 5.12 -7.19
N ASP A 82 3.56 5.32 -7.82
CA ASP A 82 2.57 4.27 -8.05
C ASP A 82 3.13 3.20 -8.97
N ARG A 83 3.84 3.58 -10.04
CA ARG A 83 4.50 2.60 -10.92
C ARG A 83 5.56 1.79 -10.17
N ALA A 84 6.44 2.46 -9.43
CA ALA A 84 7.46 1.78 -8.63
C ALA A 84 6.82 0.83 -7.59
N TYR A 85 5.72 1.26 -6.98
CA TYR A 85 4.96 0.43 -6.04
C TYR A 85 4.32 -0.79 -6.72
N GLN A 86 3.75 -0.63 -7.91
CA GLN A 86 3.19 -1.74 -8.68
C GLN A 86 4.25 -2.74 -9.12
N GLU A 87 5.41 -2.25 -9.60
CA GLU A 87 6.55 -3.10 -9.96
C GLU A 87 7.05 -3.88 -8.74
N TYR A 88 7.20 -3.21 -7.60
CA TYR A 88 7.56 -3.82 -6.33
C TYR A 88 6.54 -4.89 -5.92
N MET A 89 5.25 -4.57 -5.91
CA MET A 89 4.18 -5.51 -5.54
C MET A 89 4.13 -6.74 -6.44
N ALA A 90 4.36 -6.59 -7.74
CA ALA A 90 4.43 -7.71 -8.68
C ALA A 90 5.60 -8.67 -8.40
N GLN A 91 6.62 -8.22 -7.67
CA GLN A 91 7.80 -9.00 -7.30
C GLN A 91 7.68 -9.62 -5.89
N ILE A 92 6.80 -9.06 -5.06
CA ILE A 92 6.47 -9.56 -3.72
C ILE A 92 5.40 -10.63 -3.78
N ILE A 93 4.35 -10.34 -4.53
CA ILE A 93 3.12 -11.14 -4.59
C ILE A 93 3.18 -11.98 -5.84
N ILE A 94 3.47 -13.27 -5.67
CA ILE A 94 3.73 -14.18 -6.77
C ILE A 94 2.71 -15.32 -6.72
N GLN A 95 2.10 -15.62 -7.86
CA GLN A 95 1.37 -16.87 -8.02
C GLN A 95 2.30 -17.97 -8.54
N LEU A 96 2.34 -19.10 -7.83
CA LEU A 96 3.18 -20.23 -8.19
C LEU A 96 2.69 -20.89 -9.48
N LYS A 97 3.58 -20.96 -10.48
CA LYS A 97 3.30 -21.63 -11.76
C LYS A 97 3.51 -23.15 -11.70
N GLN A 98 4.29 -23.62 -10.74
CA GLN A 98 4.62 -25.01 -10.53
C GLN A 98 4.67 -25.28 -9.03
N PRO A 99 4.42 -26.53 -8.58
CA PRO A 99 4.54 -26.86 -7.18
C PRO A 99 5.98 -26.65 -6.69
N LEU A 100 6.13 -26.18 -5.46
CA LEU A 100 7.43 -25.93 -4.84
C LEU A 100 7.50 -26.56 -3.46
N VAL A 101 8.68 -27.10 -3.12
CA VAL A 101 8.95 -27.62 -1.78
C VAL A 101 9.50 -26.50 -0.91
N TYR A 102 8.93 -26.33 0.28
CA TYR A 102 9.37 -25.39 1.30
C TYR A 102 9.44 -26.12 2.64
N GLY A 103 10.64 -26.61 2.99
CA GLY A 103 10.86 -27.50 4.12
C GLY A 103 10.00 -28.75 4.03
N GLU A 104 9.17 -29.00 5.05
CA GLU A 104 8.25 -30.14 5.09
C GLU A 104 6.97 -29.96 4.24
N VAL A 105 6.70 -28.75 3.75
CA VAL A 105 5.45 -28.42 3.04
C VAL A 105 5.67 -28.35 1.53
N ILE A 106 4.74 -28.90 0.77
CA ILE A 106 4.67 -28.73 -0.67
C ILE A 106 3.62 -27.67 -0.97
N LEU A 107 4.06 -26.54 -1.50
CA LEU A 107 3.20 -25.48 -2.01
C LEU A 107 2.67 -25.89 -3.39
N PRO A 108 1.36 -26.11 -3.56
CA PRO A 108 0.81 -26.54 -4.84
C PRO A 108 0.90 -25.46 -5.92
N GLN A 109 0.70 -25.86 -7.18
CA GLN A 109 0.54 -24.90 -8.27
C GLN A 109 -0.68 -24.02 -8.03
N GLY A 110 -0.56 -22.72 -8.30
CA GLY A 110 -1.64 -21.74 -8.14
C GLY A 110 -1.66 -21.07 -6.76
N THR A 111 -0.82 -21.51 -5.81
CA THR A 111 -0.62 -20.83 -4.52
C THR A 111 -0.15 -19.41 -4.74
N TRP A 112 -0.80 -18.47 -4.04
CA TRP A 112 -0.32 -17.10 -3.93
C TRP A 112 0.65 -17.03 -2.77
N ILE A 113 1.80 -16.41 -2.97
CA ILE A 113 2.80 -16.18 -1.94
C ILE A 113 3.10 -14.68 -1.79
N ASN A 114 3.32 -14.25 -0.56
CA ASN A 114 3.89 -12.96 -0.24
C ASN A 114 5.32 -13.13 0.27
N ARG A 115 6.14 -12.12 -0.01
CA ARG A 115 7.54 -12.08 0.39
C ARG A 115 7.82 -10.83 1.20
N SER A 116 8.87 -10.85 2.00
CA SER A 116 9.43 -9.66 2.63
C SER A 116 10.84 -9.41 2.11
N PHE A 117 11.26 -8.15 2.20
CA PHE A 117 12.60 -7.70 1.83
C PHE A 117 13.18 -6.96 3.03
N GLU A 118 14.33 -7.43 3.52
CA GLU A 118 15.10 -6.71 4.51
C GLU A 118 16.19 -5.85 3.86
N THR A 119 16.68 -4.84 4.58
CA THR A 119 17.65 -3.86 4.04
C THR A 119 18.92 -4.50 3.45
N ASN A 120 19.31 -5.67 3.95
CA ASN A 120 20.50 -6.41 3.48
C ASN A 120 20.21 -7.44 2.37
N TYR A 121 18.94 -7.64 1.99
CA TYR A 121 18.49 -8.60 1.00
C TYR A 121 17.58 -7.89 0.00
N THR A 122 18.19 -7.28 -1.01
CA THR A 122 17.44 -6.61 -2.08
C THR A 122 16.85 -7.64 -3.03
N LEU A 123 15.80 -7.26 -3.75
CA LEU A 123 15.16 -8.15 -4.70
C LEU A 123 16.13 -8.67 -5.77
N GLU A 124 17.06 -7.84 -6.24
CA GLU A 124 18.04 -8.21 -7.26
C GLU A 124 19.00 -9.31 -6.80
N GLN A 125 19.16 -9.48 -5.48
CA GLN A 125 20.01 -10.50 -4.87
C GLN A 125 19.30 -11.83 -4.66
N MET A 126 17.96 -11.84 -4.72
CA MET A 126 17.17 -13.06 -4.55
C MET A 126 17.16 -13.88 -5.83
N THR A 127 17.55 -15.14 -5.73
CA THR A 127 17.63 -16.08 -6.85
C THR A 127 16.50 -17.10 -6.84
N ASP A 128 15.81 -17.24 -5.70
CA ASP A 128 14.70 -18.18 -5.52
C ASP A 128 13.47 -17.48 -4.94
N ILE A 129 12.29 -17.82 -5.45
CA ILE A 129 11.01 -17.17 -5.07
C ILE A 129 10.54 -17.55 -3.66
N ARG A 130 11.14 -18.58 -3.05
CA ARG A 130 10.89 -18.98 -1.64
C ARG A 130 11.66 -18.11 -0.65
N GLN A 131 12.69 -17.39 -1.09
CA GLN A 131 13.44 -16.48 -0.22
C GLN A 131 12.53 -15.35 0.25
N GLY A 132 12.53 -15.14 1.57
CA GLY A 132 11.70 -14.14 2.23
C GLY A 132 10.21 -14.47 2.25
N LEU A 133 9.80 -15.73 2.00
CA LEU A 133 8.39 -16.15 2.06
C LEU A 133 7.80 -15.86 3.44
N THR A 134 6.80 -14.99 3.51
CA THR A 134 6.12 -14.61 4.75
C THR A 134 4.69 -15.10 4.82
N SER A 135 3.99 -15.28 3.70
CA SER A 135 2.67 -15.90 3.74
C SER A 135 2.32 -16.60 2.44
N ALA A 136 1.41 -17.56 2.52
CA ALA A 136 0.94 -18.34 1.39
C ALA A 136 -0.56 -18.61 1.51
N ARG A 137 -1.31 -18.48 0.41
CA ARG A 137 -2.73 -18.82 0.31
C ARG A 137 -2.92 -19.86 -0.78
N PHE A 138 -3.56 -20.95 -0.42
CA PHE A 138 -3.65 -22.13 -1.24
C PHE A 138 -4.90 -22.12 -2.12
N PRO A 139 -4.82 -22.64 -3.36
CA PRO A 139 -5.99 -22.80 -4.21
C PRO A 139 -6.87 -23.98 -3.76
N GLU A 140 -6.30 -24.90 -2.99
CA GLU A 140 -6.95 -26.08 -2.44
C GLU A 140 -6.50 -26.32 -0.99
N LEU A 141 -7.25 -27.13 -0.25
CA LEU A 141 -6.91 -27.47 1.12
C LEU A 141 -5.62 -28.29 1.17
N ILE A 142 -4.68 -27.86 2.00
CA ILE A 142 -3.45 -28.61 2.24
C ILE A 142 -3.29 -28.96 3.72
N GLN A 143 -2.46 -29.95 4.00
CA GLN A 143 -2.15 -30.39 5.36
C GLN A 143 -0.82 -29.75 5.81
N ILE A 144 -0.86 -28.96 6.88
CA ILE A 144 0.33 -28.43 7.55
C ILE A 144 0.27 -28.82 9.02
N ALA A 145 1.31 -29.50 9.52
CA ALA A 145 1.36 -30.00 10.91
C ALA A 145 0.13 -30.84 11.33
N GLY A 146 -0.53 -31.49 10.37
CA GLY A 146 -1.75 -32.28 10.62
C GLY A 146 -3.06 -31.48 10.65
N PHE A 147 -3.00 -30.18 10.32
CA PHE A 147 -4.16 -29.30 10.20
C PHE A 147 -4.50 -29.04 8.73
N ALA A 148 -5.78 -29.12 8.40
CA ALA A 148 -6.28 -28.73 7.08
C ALA A 148 -6.39 -27.20 7.02
N VAL A 149 -5.62 -26.57 6.14
CA VAL A 149 -5.47 -25.11 6.09
C VAL A 149 -5.70 -24.55 4.69
N ILE A 150 -6.14 -23.29 4.66
CA ILE A 150 -6.32 -22.50 3.43
C ILE A 150 -5.23 -21.44 3.24
N ALA A 151 -4.52 -21.07 4.30
CA ALA A 151 -3.39 -20.17 4.24
C ALA A 151 -2.45 -20.37 5.44
N PHE A 152 -1.21 -19.90 5.31
CA PHE A 152 -0.33 -19.67 6.45
C PHE A 152 0.39 -18.33 6.35
N GLU A 153 0.84 -17.84 7.51
CA GLU A 153 1.72 -16.70 7.66
C GLU A 153 2.85 -17.08 8.62
N LEU A 154 4.05 -16.73 8.21
CA LEU A 154 5.31 -16.92 8.90
C LEU A 154 5.96 -15.55 9.08
N ASP A 155 5.50 -14.86 10.13
CA ASP A 155 6.28 -13.85 10.83
C ASP A 155 6.80 -14.53 12.11
N ARG A 156 6.75 -13.92 13.29
CA ARG A 156 7.35 -14.47 14.54
C ARG A 156 6.94 -15.91 14.90
N HIS A 157 5.71 -16.29 14.59
CA HIS A 157 5.18 -17.64 14.75
C HIS A 157 4.48 -18.05 13.46
N LEU A 158 4.17 -19.34 13.34
CA LEU A 158 3.37 -19.81 12.22
C LEU A 158 1.91 -19.68 12.56
N LEU A 159 1.23 -18.82 11.82
CA LEU A 159 -0.21 -18.70 11.83
C LEU A 159 -0.77 -19.58 10.71
N LEU A 160 -1.78 -20.38 11.05
CA LEU A 160 -2.51 -21.23 10.13
C LEU A 160 -3.98 -20.79 10.10
N GLU A 161 -4.50 -20.47 8.92
CA GLU A 161 -5.93 -20.24 8.73
C GLU A 161 -6.62 -21.60 8.52
N LEU A 162 -7.41 -22.02 9.53
CA LEU A 162 -8.02 -23.35 9.56
C LEU A 162 -9.19 -23.45 8.59
N ALA A 163 -9.28 -24.57 7.87
CA ALA A 163 -10.40 -24.87 6.98
C ALA A 163 -11.60 -25.48 7.69
N HIS A 164 -11.37 -26.15 8.83
CA HIS A 164 -12.37 -26.87 9.60
C HIS A 164 -12.14 -26.66 11.10
N ASP A 165 -13.16 -26.95 11.89
CA ASP A 165 -13.03 -26.98 13.35
C ASP A 165 -12.04 -28.08 13.76
N HIS A 166 -11.06 -27.71 14.60
CA HIS A 166 -10.06 -28.63 15.12
C HIS A 166 -10.00 -28.57 16.65
N THR A 167 -9.95 -29.72 17.30
CA THR A 167 -9.63 -29.79 18.73
C THR A 167 -8.11 -29.76 18.92
N VAL A 168 -7.62 -28.75 19.62
CA VAL A 168 -6.20 -28.52 19.89
C VAL A 168 -5.92 -28.56 21.39
N VAL A 169 -4.65 -28.77 21.76
CA VAL A 169 -4.21 -28.69 23.15
C VAL A 169 -3.36 -27.45 23.30
N ILE A 170 -3.85 -26.46 24.04
CA ILE A 170 -3.17 -25.20 24.34
C ILE A 170 -3.05 -25.12 25.87
N ASN A 171 -1.84 -24.86 26.39
CA ASN A 171 -1.59 -24.80 27.85
C ASN A 171 -2.13 -26.01 28.64
N ASN A 172 -2.00 -27.22 28.07
CA ASN A 172 -2.54 -28.48 28.58
C ASN A 172 -4.07 -28.55 28.71
N GLN A 173 -4.81 -27.64 28.08
CA GLN A 173 -6.27 -27.64 28.00
C GLN A 173 -6.71 -27.97 26.57
N LYS A 174 -7.79 -28.75 26.46
CA LYS A 174 -8.40 -29.03 25.15
C LYS A 174 -9.34 -27.89 24.78
N GLU A 175 -9.07 -27.27 23.65
CA GLU A 175 -9.86 -26.15 23.11
C GLU A 175 -10.30 -26.49 21.69
N ILE A 176 -11.46 -25.97 21.27
CA ILE A 176 -11.93 -26.08 19.89
C ILE A 176 -11.51 -24.80 19.18
N CYS A 177 -10.71 -24.93 18.13
CA CYS A 177 -10.33 -23.86 17.23
C CYS A 177 -11.25 -23.93 16.00
N PRO A 178 -12.18 -22.97 15.81
CA PRO A 178 -13.14 -23.01 14.72
C PRO A 178 -12.51 -22.86 13.33
N ALA A 179 -13.25 -23.27 12.30
CA ALA A 179 -12.94 -22.95 10.92
C ALA A 179 -12.88 -21.43 10.69
N GLY A 180 -11.93 -20.97 9.88
CA GLY A 180 -11.68 -19.56 9.58
C GLY A 180 -10.86 -18.82 10.65
N TRP A 181 -10.65 -19.41 11.83
CA TRP A 181 -9.79 -18.83 12.86
C TRP A 181 -8.32 -19.10 12.57
N LEU A 182 -7.48 -18.30 13.23
CA LEU A 182 -6.03 -18.42 13.15
C LEU A 182 -5.51 -19.27 14.30
N LEU A 183 -4.84 -20.37 13.94
CA LEU A 183 -4.11 -21.22 14.88
C LEU A 183 -2.64 -20.83 14.87
N GLU A 184 -2.12 -20.41 16.02
CA GLU A 184 -0.73 -20.02 16.19
C GLU A 184 0.09 -21.22 16.70
N LEU A 185 1.13 -21.58 15.94
CA LEU A 185 2.06 -22.64 16.29
C LEU A 185 3.41 -22.06 16.73
N GLY A 186 3.85 -22.43 17.93
CA GLY A 186 5.15 -22.08 18.51
C GLY A 186 6.15 -23.22 18.39
N GLY A 187 7.39 -22.91 18.02
CA GLY A 187 8.49 -23.87 17.83
C GLY A 187 9.76 -23.51 18.58
N SER A 188 10.72 -24.45 18.65
CA SER A 188 12.05 -24.21 19.21
C SER A 188 12.91 -23.41 18.22
N GLY A 189 12.59 -22.13 18.06
CA GLY A 189 13.35 -21.16 17.26
C GLY A 189 12.54 -20.61 16.08
N TYR A 190 12.30 -19.30 16.12
CA TYR A 190 11.90 -18.51 14.96
C TYR A 190 13.04 -18.55 13.93
N PRO A 191 12.76 -18.70 12.61
CA PRO A 191 13.82 -18.60 11.62
C PRO A 191 14.57 -17.28 11.74
N SER A 192 15.90 -17.35 11.73
CA SER A 192 16.70 -16.14 11.58
C SER A 192 16.44 -15.52 10.21
N THR A 193 16.68 -14.22 10.08
CA THR A 193 16.72 -13.53 8.79
C THR A 193 17.57 -14.32 7.77
N GLU A 194 18.74 -14.81 8.17
CA GLU A 194 19.61 -15.60 7.29
C GLU A 194 18.94 -16.89 6.80
N GLN A 195 18.15 -17.57 7.64
CA GLN A 195 17.41 -18.77 7.25
C GLN A 195 16.31 -18.45 6.24
N LEU A 196 15.53 -17.38 6.46
CA LEU A 196 14.46 -16.91 5.57
C LEU A 196 14.97 -16.57 4.16
N TYR A 197 16.19 -16.03 4.08
CA TYR A 197 16.82 -15.64 2.81
C TYR A 197 17.84 -16.67 2.30
N SER A 198 17.97 -17.83 2.93
CA SER A 198 18.85 -18.91 2.44
C SER A 198 18.22 -19.68 1.27
N LEU A 199 19.00 -20.57 0.65
CA LEU A 199 18.51 -21.53 -0.36
C LEU A 199 18.12 -22.89 0.25
N ASN A 200 18.31 -23.06 1.55
CA ASN A 200 17.95 -24.28 2.27
C ASN A 200 16.75 -24.00 3.19
N PHE A 201 15.61 -24.62 2.89
CA PHE A 201 14.36 -24.42 3.62
C PHE A 201 14.04 -25.57 4.59
N ASP A 202 14.96 -26.50 4.83
CA ASP A 202 14.76 -27.67 5.69
C ASP A 202 14.50 -27.31 7.16
N TRP A 203 14.75 -26.06 7.54
CA TRP A 203 14.40 -25.52 8.85
C TRP A 203 12.89 -25.33 9.04
N PHE A 204 12.11 -25.22 7.96
CA PHE A 204 10.66 -25.07 8.04
C PHE A 204 10.00 -26.42 8.29
N THR A 205 9.93 -26.78 9.57
CA THR A 205 9.40 -28.07 10.07
C THR A 205 8.17 -27.87 10.95
N PRO A 206 7.03 -27.43 10.40
CA PRO A 206 5.83 -27.14 11.17
C PRO A 206 5.31 -28.35 11.95
N SER A 207 5.63 -29.59 11.54
CA SER A 207 5.27 -30.80 12.30
C SER A 207 5.86 -30.87 13.71
N ARG A 208 6.93 -30.10 13.98
CA ARG A 208 7.57 -30.01 15.30
C ARG A 208 7.05 -28.87 16.16
N TRP A 209 6.16 -28.04 15.62
CA TRP A 209 5.61 -26.87 16.32
C TRP A 209 4.31 -27.25 17.02
N GLN A 210 4.01 -26.56 18.12
CA GLN A 210 2.86 -26.88 18.96
C GLN A 210 1.87 -25.71 18.99
N PRO A 211 0.56 -25.99 19.06
CA PRO A 211 -0.44 -24.96 19.30
C PRO A 211 -0.15 -24.17 20.58
N ILE A 212 -0.02 -22.85 20.45
CA ILE A 212 0.16 -21.95 21.59
C ILE A 212 -1.02 -21.00 21.77
N ASN A 213 -1.79 -20.76 20.72
CA ASN A 213 -2.94 -19.85 20.74
C ASN A 213 -3.90 -20.15 19.59
N CYS A 214 -5.17 -19.78 19.75
CA CYS A 214 -6.18 -19.80 18.69
C CYS A 214 -7.08 -18.56 18.85
N PHE A 215 -7.26 -17.78 17.80
CA PHE A 215 -7.99 -16.52 17.87
C PHE A 215 -8.73 -16.18 16.59
N ASP A 216 -9.79 -15.40 16.74
CA ASP A 216 -10.52 -14.79 15.63
C ASP A 216 -9.72 -13.60 15.09
N GLY A 217 -9.51 -13.58 13.78
CA GLY A 217 -8.70 -12.57 13.10
C GLY A 217 -9.23 -12.30 11.70
N GLU A 218 -8.67 -11.31 11.02
CA GLU A 218 -9.12 -10.91 9.66
C GLU A 218 -8.78 -11.94 8.56
N GLY A 219 -8.35 -13.15 8.93
CA GLY A 219 -7.79 -14.15 8.04
C GLY A 219 -6.37 -13.80 7.59
N ILE A 220 -5.69 -14.75 6.95
CA ILE A 220 -4.35 -14.52 6.41
C ILE A 220 -4.52 -13.94 5.01
N ILE A 221 -4.34 -12.63 4.94
CA ILE A 221 -4.53 -11.87 3.72
C ILE A 221 -3.26 -11.97 2.87
N VAL A 222 -3.27 -12.92 1.94
CA VAL A 222 -2.35 -12.90 0.80
C VAL A 222 -2.99 -12.05 -0.29
N LEU A 223 -2.97 -10.72 -0.09
CA LEU A 223 -3.32 -9.59 -0.99
C LEU A 223 -4.10 -8.49 -0.25
N GLU A 224 -3.45 -7.37 0.09
CA GLU A 224 -4.11 -6.05 0.15
C GLU A 224 -3.58 -5.20 -1.00
N SER A 225 -4.39 -5.03 -2.04
CA SER A 225 -4.20 -3.95 -3.01
C SER A 225 -5.57 -3.68 -3.61
N LYS A 226 -6.18 -2.56 -3.23
CA LYS A 226 -7.44 -2.02 -3.77
C LYS A 226 -7.41 -1.75 -5.29
N HIS A 227 -6.37 -2.19 -6.01
CA HIS A 227 -6.14 -1.88 -7.41
C HIS A 227 -6.04 -3.09 -8.35
N PHE A 228 -6.36 -4.30 -7.88
CA PHE A 228 -6.50 -5.47 -8.74
C PHE A 228 -7.96 -5.93 -8.83
N SER A 229 -8.78 -5.11 -9.47
CA SER A 229 -10.12 -5.47 -9.97
C SER A 229 -10.41 -4.71 -11.27
#